data_AF-A0A654TUC7-F1
#
_entry.id   AF-A0A654TUC7-F1
#
_cell.length_a   1.000
_cell.length_b   1.000
_cell.length_c   1.000
_cell.angle_alpha   90.00
_cell.angle_beta   90.00
_cell.angle_gamma   90.00
#
_symmetry.space_group_name_H-M   'P 1'
#
loop_
_entity.id
_entity.type
_entity.pdbx_description
1 polymer ?
#
loop_
_entity_poly.entity_id
_entity_poly.type
_entity_poly.pdbx_seq_one_letter_code
_entity_poly.pdbx_strand_id
1 'polypeptide(L)'
;MDRSAAYAMRWVAKNVVAAGLAERVEVQVAYAIGKAAPVGLFVETFGTETEDPVKIEKAIGEVFDLRPGAIIRDLNLLRPIYAPTAAYGHFGRTDVELPWEQLDKVDDLKRAI
;
A
#
# COMPACT_ATOMS: atom_id res chain seq x y z
N MET A 1 -4.69 -12.35 6.86
CA MET A 1 -4.64 -11.38 5.76
C MET A 1 -5.06 -10.01 6.23
N ASP A 2 -6.14 -9.93 7.01
CA ASP A 2 -6.82 -8.68 7.38
C ASP A 2 -5.88 -7.55 7.82
N ARG A 3 -4.97 -7.82 8.78
CA ARG A 3 -4.02 -6.81 9.26
C ARG A 3 -2.94 -6.46 8.23
N SER A 4 -2.23 -7.46 7.71
CA SER A 4 -1.07 -7.24 6.83
C SER A 4 -1.48 -6.61 5.49
N ALA A 5 -2.60 -7.03 4.91
CA ALA A 5 -3.12 -6.46 3.67
C ALA A 5 -3.60 -5.02 3.89
N ALA A 6 -4.28 -4.71 5.00
CA ALA A 6 -4.67 -3.33 5.31
C ALA A 6 -3.45 -2.41 5.46
N TYR A 7 -2.37 -2.89 6.10
CA TYR A 7 -1.11 -2.14 6.18
C TYR A 7 -0.46 -1.95 4.81
N ALA A 8 -0.45 -2.98 3.97
CA ALA A 8 0.05 -2.86 2.60
C ALA A 8 -0.76 -1.84 1.78
N MET A 9 -2.09 -1.82 1.90
CA MET A 9 -2.94 -0.86 1.18
C MET A 9 -2.70 0.58 1.66
N ARG A 10 -2.47 0.78 2.96
CA ARG A 10 -2.02 2.09 3.47
C ARG A 10 -0.68 2.49 2.84
N TRP A 11 0.30 1.59 2.81
CA TRP A 11 1.62 1.84 2.25
C TRP A 11 1.55 2.21 0.77
N VAL A 12 0.78 1.46 -0.01
CA VAL A 12 0.50 1.73 -1.43
C VAL A 12 -0.13 3.11 -1.59
N ALA A 13 -1.28 3.36 -0.96
CA ALA A 13 -2.02 4.61 -1.11
C ALA A 13 -1.19 5.84 -0.74
N LYS A 14 -0.42 5.75 0.36
CA LYS A 14 0.45 6.83 0.81
C LYS A 14 1.57 7.12 -0.20
N ASN A 15 2.17 6.09 -0.78
CA ASN A 15 3.21 6.25 -1.81
C ASN A 15 2.64 6.79 -3.12
N VAL A 16 1.43 6.40 -3.53
CA VAL A 16 0.74 6.93 -4.72
C VAL A 16 0.51 8.44 -4.60
N VAL A 17 -0.01 8.89 -3.46
CA VAL A 17 -0.22 10.32 -3.20
C VAL A 17 1.11 11.06 -3.11
N ALA A 18 2.09 10.52 -2.40
CA ALA A 18 3.42 11.14 -2.28
C ALA A 18 4.20 11.17 -3.61
N ALA A 19 3.91 10.24 -4.52
CA ALA A 19 4.45 10.26 -5.88
C ALA A 19 3.82 11.35 -6.75
N GLY A 20 2.74 11.99 -6.28
CA GLY A 20 2.01 13.02 -7.00
C GLY A 20 1.07 12.47 -8.07
N LEU A 21 0.73 11.17 -8.01
CA LEU A 21 -0.13 10.52 -9.00
C LEU A 21 -1.63 10.80 -8.79
N ALA A 22 -2.00 11.18 -7.56
CA ALA A 22 -3.33 11.66 -7.20
C ALA A 22 -3.27 12.47 -5.90
N GLU A 23 -4.21 13.39 -5.66
CA GLU A 23 -4.32 14.09 -4.37
C GLU A 23 -4.97 13.21 -3.29
N ARG A 24 -5.87 12.31 -3.69
CA ARG A 24 -6.47 11.29 -2.82
C ARG A 24 -6.68 10.00 -3.59
N VAL A 25 -6.56 8.87 -2.89
CA VAL A 25 -6.75 7.55 -3.49
C VAL A 25 -7.31 6.57 -2.48
N GLU A 26 -8.24 5.73 -2.92
CA GLU A 26 -8.64 4.50 -2.25
C GLU A 26 -8.13 3.31 -3.03
N VAL A 27 -7.56 2.32 -2.33
CA VAL A 27 -7.04 1.10 -2.93
C VAL A 27 -7.69 -0.09 -2.25
N GLN A 28 -8.32 -0.94 -3.05
CA GLN A 28 -8.96 -2.17 -2.60
C GLN A 28 -8.22 -3.37 -3.16
N VAL A 29 -8.01 -4.39 -2.31
CA VAL A 29 -7.41 -5.65 -2.71
C VAL A 29 -8.31 -6.81 -2.32
N ALA A 30 -8.47 -7.76 -3.24
CA ALA A 30 -9.25 -8.97 -3.04
C ALA A 30 -8.35 -10.22 -3.07
N TYR A 31 -8.57 -11.13 -2.13
CA TYR A 31 -7.88 -12.42 -2.08
C TYR A 31 -8.87 -13.58 -2.03
N ALA A 32 -8.49 -14.69 -2.64
CA ALA A 32 -9.20 -15.96 -2.52
C ALA A 32 -8.37 -16.92 -1.66
N ILE A 33 -9.03 -17.69 -0.78
CA ILE A 33 -8.36 -18.71 0.04
C ILE A 33 -7.63 -19.69 -0.90
N GLY A 34 -6.36 -19.97 -0.61
CA GLY A 34 -5.51 -20.87 -1.40
C GLY A 34 -4.77 -20.23 -2.58
N LYS A 35 -5.00 -18.95 -2.90
CA LYS A 35 -4.24 -18.21 -3.92
C LYS A 35 -3.32 -17.18 -3.25
N ALA A 36 -2.02 -17.25 -3.56
CA ALA A 36 -1.05 -16.32 -2.98
C ALA A 36 -1.15 -14.90 -3.55
N ALA A 37 -1.29 -14.77 -4.86
CA ALA A 37 -1.49 -13.47 -5.51
C ALA A 37 -2.93 -12.98 -5.34
N PRO A 38 -3.16 -11.66 -5.25
CA PRO A 38 -4.52 -11.12 -5.23
C PRO A 38 -5.32 -11.57 -6.47
N VAL A 39 -6.63 -11.66 -6.30
CA VAL A 39 -7.58 -11.91 -7.40
C VAL A 39 -8.09 -10.61 -8.02
N GLY A 40 -7.91 -9.48 -7.33
CA GLY A 40 -8.22 -8.15 -7.84
C GLY A 40 -7.50 -7.07 -7.05
N LEU A 41 -7.14 -5.99 -7.76
CA LEU A 41 -6.66 -4.72 -7.25
C LEU A 41 -7.55 -3.66 -7.90
N PHE A 42 -8.12 -2.74 -7.12
CA PHE A 42 -8.96 -1.67 -7.63
C PHE A 42 -8.47 -0.35 -7.05
N VAL A 43 -8.42 0.68 -7.90
CA VAL A 43 -7.92 2.01 -7.56
C VAL A 43 -8.97 3.06 -7.90
N GLU A 44 -9.33 3.89 -6.92
CA GLU A 44 -10.23 5.03 -7.08
C GLU A 44 -9.51 6.31 -6.66
N THR A 45 -9.29 7.22 -7.61
CA THR A 45 -8.57 8.50 -7.41
C THR A 45 -9.51 9.69 -7.25
N PHE A 46 -10.82 9.46 -7.36
CA PHE A 46 -11.88 10.42 -7.16
C PHE A 46 -11.73 11.70 -8.00
N GLY A 47 -11.23 11.58 -9.24
CA GLY A 47 -11.01 12.68 -10.17
C GLY A 47 -9.83 13.58 -9.82
N THR A 48 -8.91 13.12 -8.96
CA THR A 48 -7.71 13.87 -8.55
C THR A 48 -6.42 13.32 -9.14
N GLU A 49 -6.53 12.34 -10.01
CA GLU A 49 -5.40 11.75 -10.72
C GLU A 49 -4.70 12.75 -11.63
N THR A 50 -3.39 12.62 -11.72
CA THR A 50 -2.57 13.36 -12.70
C THR A 50 -2.24 12.52 -13.93
N GLU A 51 -2.56 11.23 -13.90
CA GLU A 51 -2.28 10.23 -14.92
C GLU A 51 -3.49 9.30 -15.08
N ASP A 52 -3.53 8.54 -16.17
CA ASP A 52 -4.61 7.57 -16.42
C ASP A 52 -4.74 6.59 -15.23
N PRO A 53 -5.92 6.46 -14.57
CA PRO A 53 -6.12 5.54 -13.45
C PRO A 53 -5.73 4.09 -13.77
N VAL A 54 -5.90 3.65 -15.02
CA VAL A 54 -5.50 2.31 -15.47
C VAL A 54 -3.98 2.14 -15.43
N LYS A 55 -3.22 3.19 -15.77
CA LYS A 55 -1.75 3.17 -15.62
C LYS A 55 -1.33 3.15 -14.16
N ILE A 56 -2.01 3.90 -13.30
CA ILE A 56 -1.74 3.92 -11.86
C ILE A 56 -1.95 2.52 -11.26
N GLU A 57 -3.07 1.86 -11.59
CA GLU A 57 -3.35 0.48 -11.15
C GLU A 57 -2.27 -0.50 -11.64
N LYS A 58 -1.85 -0.39 -12.90
CA LYS A 58 -0.77 -1.23 -13.47
C LYS A 58 0.57 -1.00 -12.77
N ALA A 59 0.95 0.27 -12.56
CA ALA A 59 2.18 0.64 -11.87
C ALA A 59 2.20 0.10 -10.43
N ILE A 60 1.08 0.16 -9.71
CA ILE A 60 0.96 -0.44 -8.38
C ILE A 60 1.20 -1.95 -8.45
N GLY A 61 0.59 -2.65 -9.41
CA GLY A 61 0.76 -4.09 -9.60
C GLY A 61 2.19 -4.52 -9.95
N GLU A 62 2.98 -3.63 -10.58
CA GLU A 62 4.39 -3.88 -10.92
C GLU A 62 5.34 -3.58 -9.75
N VAL A 63 5.08 -2.49 -9.01
CA VAL A 63 5.96 -2.00 -7.95
C VAL A 63 5.77 -2.74 -6.63
N PHE A 64 4.56 -3.20 -6.34
CA PHE A 64 4.20 -3.80 -5.05
C PHE A 64 3.88 -5.29 -5.20
N ASP A 65 4.69 -6.15 -4.55
CA ASP A 65 4.37 -7.57 -4.43
C ASP A 65 3.35 -7.79 -3.31
N LEU A 66 2.07 -7.80 -3.69
CA LEU A 66 0.95 -7.93 -2.77
C LEU A 66 0.65 -9.37 -2.32
N ARG A 67 1.57 -10.32 -2.51
CA ARG A 67 1.43 -11.66 -1.93
C ARG A 67 1.64 -11.61 -0.41
N PRO A 68 0.89 -12.39 0.40
CA PRO A 68 0.98 -12.34 1.86
C PRO A 68 2.42 -12.46 2.40
N GLY A 69 3.20 -13.40 1.85
CA GLY A 69 4.59 -13.61 2.27
C GLY A 69 5.52 -12.45 1.88
N ALA A 70 5.27 -11.83 0.73
CA ALA A 70 6.05 -10.67 0.28
C ALA A 70 5.74 -9.44 1.13
N ILE A 71 4.47 -9.17 1.43
CA ILE A 71 4.06 -8.11 2.37
C ILE A 71 4.77 -8.26 3.72
N ILE A 72 4.79 -9.49 4.28
CA ILE A 72 5.45 -9.77 5.56
C ILE A 72 6.96 -9.49 5.47
N ARG A 73 7.61 -9.91 4.37
CA ARG A 73 9.04 -9.72 4.13
C ARG A 73 9.38 -8.24 3.97
N ASP A 74 8.70 -7.55 3.07
CA ASP A 74 9.03 -6.20 2.62
C ASP A 74 8.72 -5.16 3.71
N LEU A 75 7.63 -5.35 4.46
CA LEU A 75 7.31 -4.51 5.62
C LEU A 75 7.97 -5.02 6.92
N ASN A 76 8.74 -6.11 6.85
CA ASN A 76 9.43 -6.74 7.99
C ASN A 76 8.51 -6.91 9.22
N LEU A 77 7.40 -7.62 9.03
CA LEU A 77 6.30 -7.71 10.00
C LEU A 77 6.50 -8.76 11.11
N LEU A 78 7.47 -9.66 10.99
CA LEU A 78 7.74 -10.68 12.02
C LEU A 78 8.60 -10.14 13.17
N ARG A 79 8.13 -9.05 13.79
CA ARG A 79 8.79 -8.34 14.88
C ARG A 79 7.77 -7.83 15.90
N PRO A 80 8.16 -7.59 17.16
CA PRO A 80 7.25 -7.11 18.20
C PRO A 80 6.96 -5.59 18.08
N ILE A 81 6.43 -5.14 16.95
CA ILE A 81 6.20 -3.71 16.63
C ILE A 81 4.74 -3.27 16.81
N TYR A 82 3.86 -4.16 17.27
CA TYR A 82 2.40 -3.91 17.23
C TYR A 82 1.85 -3.17 18.44
N ALA A 83 2.48 -3.26 19.61
CA ALA A 83 1.94 -2.68 20.85
C ALA A 83 1.71 -1.14 20.75
N PRO A 84 2.60 -0.34 20.15
CA PRO A 84 2.38 1.10 19.99
C PRO A 84 1.18 1.46 19.08
N THR A 85 0.73 0.52 18.25
CA THR A 85 -0.36 0.71 17.29
C THR A 85 -1.74 0.43 17.88
N ALA A 86 -1.82 -0.14 19.10
CA ALA A 86 -3.07 -0.51 19.75
C ALA A 86 -3.87 0.68 20.29
N ALA A 87 -3.26 1.87 20.36
CA ALA A 87 -3.90 3.14 20.71
C ALA A 87 -3.43 4.23 19.74
N TYR A 88 -4.22 5.31 19.63
CA TYR A 88 -3.94 6.46 18.76
C TYR A 88 -3.91 6.18 17.25
N GLY A 89 -4.34 4.98 16.85
CA GLY A 89 -4.48 4.59 15.45
C GLY A 89 -3.22 3.92 14.87
N HIS A 90 -3.46 3.13 13.81
CA HIS A 90 -2.42 2.41 13.09
C HIS A 90 -1.78 3.21 11.95
N PHE A 91 -2.43 4.29 11.50
CA PHE A 91 -2.07 5.03 10.28
C PHE A 91 -1.89 6.52 10.56
N GLY A 92 -1.00 7.16 9.81
CA GLY A 92 -0.75 8.61 9.91
C GLY A 92 -0.11 9.07 11.21
N ARG A 93 0.48 8.15 11.98
CA ARG A 93 1.17 8.45 13.24
C ARG A 93 2.44 9.27 12.96
N THR A 94 2.70 10.27 13.79
CA THR A 94 3.86 11.16 13.70
C THR A 94 4.88 10.93 14.82
N ASP A 95 4.53 10.09 15.80
CA ASP A 95 5.28 9.82 17.02
C ASP A 95 5.98 8.44 17.02
N VAL A 96 5.67 7.59 16.05
CA VAL A 96 6.28 6.25 15.90
C VAL A 96 6.59 5.95 14.44
N GLU A 97 7.71 5.27 14.19
CA GLU A 97 8.07 4.80 12.86
C GLU A 97 7.42 3.45 12.57
N LEU A 98 6.57 3.42 11.54
CA LEU A 98 5.85 2.22 11.11
C LEU A 98 6.25 1.89 9.66
N PRO A 99 6.56 0.61 9.32
CA PRO A 99 7.00 0.25 7.98
C PRO A 99 6.03 0.66 6.87
N TRP A 100 4.72 0.52 7.11
CA TRP A 100 3.68 0.88 6.14
C TRP A 100 3.42 2.39 6.01
N GLU A 101 4.11 3.22 6.79
CA GLU A 101 4.06 4.68 6.66
C GLU A 101 5.27 5.24 5.88
N GLN A 102 6.21 4.39 5.46
CA GLN A 102 7.39 4.82 4.69
C GLN A 102 7.03 5.20 3.25
N LEU A 103 7.79 6.14 2.68
CA LEU A 103 7.64 6.65 1.31
C LEU A 103 8.75 6.13 0.37
N ASP A 104 9.15 4.89 0.58
CA ASP A 104 10.26 4.21 -0.08
C ASP A 104 9.93 3.67 -1.49
N LYS A 105 8.67 3.79 -1.93
CA LYS A 105 8.18 3.36 -3.25
C LYS A 105 7.81 4.50 -4.19
N VAL A 106 7.97 5.75 -3.76
CA VAL A 106 7.68 6.93 -4.58
C VAL A 106 8.45 6.92 -5.90
N ASP A 107 9.76 6.69 -5.84
CA ASP A 107 10.59 6.71 -7.05
C ASP A 107 10.36 5.50 -7.96
N ASP A 108 10.02 4.34 -7.38
CA ASP A 108 9.62 3.16 -8.15
C ASP A 108 8.33 3.43 -8.94
N LEU A 109 7.33 4.04 -8.29
CA LEU A 109 6.07 4.44 -8.93
C LEU A 109 6.29 5.45 -10.05
N LYS A 110 7.08 6.50 -9.82
CA LYS A 110 7.38 7.51 -10.85
C LYS A 110 8.08 6.92 -12.07
N ARG A 111 8.86 5.85 -11.92
CA ARG A 111 9.51 5.14 -13.02
C ARG A 111 8.58 4.22 -13.81
N ALA A 112 7.49 3.77 -13.18
CA ALA A 112 6.56 2.79 -13.75
C ALA A 112 5.38 3.42 -14.52
N ILE A 113 5.31 4.75 -14.58
CA ILE A 113 4.26 5.55 -15.22
C ILE A 113 4.64 5.98 -16.64
#